data_AF-A0A8T4PSU5-F1
#
_entry.id   AF-A0A8T4PSU5-F1
#
_cell.length_a   1.000
_cell.length_b   1.000
_cell.length_c   1.000
_cell.angle_alpha   90.00
_cell.angle_beta   90.00
_cell.angle_gamma   90.00
#
_symmetry.space_group_name_H-M   'P 1'
#
loop_
_entity.id
_entity.type
_entity.pdbx_description
1 polymer ?
#
loop_
_entity_poly.entity_id
_entity_poly.type
_entity_poly.pdbx_seq_one_letter_code
_entity_poly.pdbx_strand_id
1 'polypeptide(L)' 'METTTIAVKSETLKMLRKAKEDLNVDSFDMVIKNLLLEVKKPKRSMFGVLKGIHKEFKREELDRFG' A
#
# COMPACT_ATOMS: atom_id res chain seq x y z
N MET A 1 19.95 -19.61 -10.45
CA MET A 1 18.68 -18.85 -10.52
C MET A 1 18.19 -18.97 -11.94
N GLU A 2 16.96 -19.42 -12.13
CA GLU A 2 16.32 -19.36 -13.45
C GLU A 2 16.02 -17.89 -13.77
N THR A 3 16.38 -17.45 -14.97
CA THR A 3 16.16 -16.09 -15.44
C THR A 3 15.30 -16.13 -16.69
N THR A 4 14.30 -15.27 -16.75
CA THR A 4 13.40 -15.17 -17.91
C THR A 4 13.41 -13.74 -18.44
N THR A 5 13.51 -13.59 -19.75
CA THR A 5 13.42 -12.29 -20.41
C THR A 5 11.95 -11.94 -20.66
N ILE A 6 11.54 -10.73 -20.27
CA ILE A 6 10.19 -10.22 -20.52
C ILE A 6 10.31 -9.01 -21.44
N ALA A 7 9.63 -9.05 -22.58
CA ALA A 7 9.50 -7.89 -23.46
C ALA A 7 8.45 -6.94 -22.88
N VAL A 8 8.82 -5.67 -22.70
CA VAL A 8 7.93 -4.60 -22.23
C VAL A 8 8.01 -3.40 -23.16
N LYS A 9 6.96 -2.58 -23.16
CA LYS A 9 6.97 -1.30 -23.89
C LYS A 9 8.00 -0.34 -23.30
N SER A 10 8.47 0.59 -24.12
CA SER A 10 9.48 1.57 -23.72
C SER A 10 9.03 2.46 -22.56
N GLU A 11 7.75 2.82 -22.54
CA GLU A 11 7.11 3.62 -21.50
C GLU A 11 7.10 2.87 -20.17
N THR A 12 6.76 1.57 -20.21
CA THR A 12 6.79 0.70 -19.03
C THR A 12 8.19 0.59 -18.45
N LEU A 13 9.23 0.47 -19.29
CA LEU A 13 10.61 0.46 -18.83
C LEU A 13 11.01 1.78 -18.13
N LYS A 14 10.55 2.93 -18.63
CA LYS A 14 10.77 4.23 -17.96
C LYS A 14 10.11 4.26 -16.59
N MET A 15 8.88 3.76 -16.47
CA MET A 15 8.17 3.65 -15.19
C MET A 15 8.89 2.73 -14.21
N LEU A 16 9.38 1.58 -14.68
CA LEU A 16 10.13 0.64 -13.83
C LEU A 16 11.45 1.24 -13.32
N ARG A 17 12.15 2.02 -14.15
CA ARG A 17 13.37 2.74 -13.73
C ARG A 17 13.07 3.76 -12.63
N LYS A 18 12.03 4.58 -12.83
CA LYS A 18 11.61 5.53 -11.81
C LYS A 18 11.19 4.83 -10.51
N ALA A 19 10.40 3.77 -10.59
CA ALA A 19 10.00 2.99 -9.43
C ALA A 19 11.21 2.35 -8.69
N LYS A 20 12.26 1.97 -9.43
CA LYS A 20 13.51 1.47 -8.84
C LYS A 20 14.21 2.54 -7.98
N GLU A 21 14.25 3.77 -8.47
CA GLU A 21 14.79 4.93 -7.75
C GLU A 21 13.91 5.28 -6.53
N ASP A 22 12.59 5.39 -6.73
CA ASP A 22 11.63 5.76 -5.69
C ASP A 22 11.62 4.74 -4.52
N LEU A 23 11.77 3.45 -4.83
CA LEU A 23 11.83 2.38 -3.83
C LEU A 23 13.25 2.12 -3.28
N ASN A 24 14.27 2.75 -3.88
CA ASN A 24 15.69 2.55 -3.55
C ASN A 24 16.09 1.07 -3.51
N VAL A 25 15.86 0.34 -4.60
CA VAL A 25 16.16 -1.10 -4.71
C VAL A 25 17.14 -1.40 -5.84
N ASP A 26 17.86 -2.51 -5.73
CA ASP A 26 18.98 -2.82 -6.64
C ASP A 26 18.56 -3.46 -7.96
N SER A 27 17.36 -4.05 -8.04
CA SER A 27 16.92 -4.81 -9.23
C SER A 27 15.44 -4.58 -9.59
N PHE A 28 15.11 -4.78 -10.87
CA PHE A 28 13.72 -4.76 -11.33
C PHE A 28 12.89 -5.89 -10.72
N ASP A 29 13.50 -7.02 -10.38
CA ASP A 29 12.84 -8.11 -9.67
C ASP A 29 12.33 -7.65 -8.29
N MET A 30 13.12 -6.85 -7.57
CA MET A 30 12.68 -6.28 -6.29
C MET A 30 11.54 -5.27 -6.49
N VAL A 31 11.61 -4.44 -7.53
CA VAL A 31 10.52 -3.52 -7.89
C VAL A 31 9.22 -4.30 -8.14
N ILE A 32 9.27 -5.32 -9.00
CA ILE A 32 8.10 -6.14 -9.34
C ILE A 32 7.53 -6.84 -8.10
N LYS A 33 8.39 -7.43 -7.25
CA LYS A 33 7.96 -8.07 -6.00
C LYS A 33 7.28 -7.07 -5.06
N ASN A 34 7.85 -5.88 -4.87
CA ASN A 34 7.27 -4.86 -4.01
C ASN A 34 5.90 -4.40 -4.52
N LEU A 35 5.77 -4.12 -5.82
CA LEU A 35 4.49 -3.72 -6.42
C LEU A 35 3.43 -4.83 -6.28
N LEU A 36 3.80 -6.09 -6.50
CA LEU A 36 2.87 -7.22 -6.31
C LEU A 36 2.44 -7.37 -4.85
N LEU A 37 3.35 -7.15 -3.89
CA LEU A 37 3.02 -7.16 -2.47
C LEU A 37 2.06 -6.02 -2.11
N GLU A 38 2.21 -4.83 -2.69
CA GLU A 38 1.28 -3.72 -2.47
C GLU A 38 -0.11 -4.00 -3.00
N VAL A 39 -0.23 -4.61 -4.19
CA VAL A 39 -1.52 -5.02 -4.75
C VAL A 39 -2.20 -6.10 -3.89
N LYS A 40 -1.42 -7.01 -3.30
CA LYS A 40 -1.90 -8.10 -2.44
C LYS A 40 -2.20 -7.66 -1.00
N LYS A 41 -1.62 -6.56 -0.53
CA LYS A 41 -1.94 -6.04 0.81
C LYS A 41 -3.43 -5.66 0.82
N PRO A 42 -4.22 -6.13 1.81
CA PRO A 42 -5.55 -5.60 2.02
C PRO A 42 -5.44 -4.08 2.08
N LYS A 43 -6.24 -3.35 1.30
CA LYS A 43 -6.30 -1.88 1.42
C LYS A 43 -6.43 -1.59 2.91
N ARG A 44 -5.46 -0.87 3.49
CA ARG A 44 -5.55 -0.44 4.90
C ARG A 44 -6.93 0.15 5.04
N SER A 45 -7.76 -0.46 5.87
CA SER A 45 -9.10 0.01 6.11
C SER A 45 -8.97 1.48 6.49
N MET A 46 -9.60 2.36 5.71
CA MET A 46 -9.68 3.79 6.04
C MET A 46 -10.59 4.02 7.27
N PHE A 47 -10.98 2.96 7.99
CA PHE A 47 -11.54 3.05 9.33
C PHE A 47 -10.55 3.80 10.23
N GLY A 48 -10.86 5.07 10.49
CA GLY A 48 -10.09 5.95 11.36
C GLY A 48 -9.13 6.94 10.67
N VAL A 49 -9.04 6.96 9.33
CA VAL A 49 -8.16 7.94 8.62
C VAL A 49 -8.87 9.26 8.30
N LEU A 50 -10.17 9.37 8.61
CA LEU A 50 -10.84 10.66 8.69
C LEU A 50 -10.40 11.40 9.97
N LYS A 51 -9.19 11.97 9.93
CA LYS A 51 -8.76 13.04 10.84
C LYS A 51 -9.78 14.18 10.73
N GLY A 52 -10.76 14.23 11.64
CA GLY A 52 -11.76 15.30 11.72
C GLY A 52 -13.21 14.86 11.90
N ILE A 53 -13.53 13.57 11.79
CA ILE A 53 -14.88 13.06 12.12
C ILE A 53 -14.79 12.03 13.26
N HIS A 54 -14.05 12.37 14.32
CA HIS A 54 -14.29 11.75 15.61
C HIS A 54 -15.43 12.53 16.25
N LYS A 55 -16.68 12.17 15.94
CA LYS A 55 -17.71 12.31 16.98
C LYS A 55 -17.26 11.34 18.05
N GLU A 56 -16.63 11.87 19.10
CA GLU A 56 -16.33 11.10 20.30
C GLU A 56 -17.56 10.25 20.62
N PHE A 57 -17.40 8.94 20.63
CA PHE A 57 -18.45 8.07 21.11
C PHE A 57 -18.54 8.32 22.62
N LYS A 58 -19.39 9.28 23.01
CA LYS A 58 -19.81 9.43 24.41
C LYS A 58 -20.74 8.28 24.71
N ARG A 59 -20.23 7.33 25.49
CA ARG A 59 -21.07 6.31 26.12
C ARG A 59 -21.97 7.06 27.09
N GLU A 60 -23.27 7.18 26.76
CA GLU A 60 -24.25 7.58 27.76
C GLU A 60 -24.23 6.50 28.84
N GLU A 61 -23.78 6.88 30.03
CA GLU A 61 -23.97 6.08 31.23
C GLU A 61 -25.47 6.02 31.49
N LEU A 62 -26.11 4.93 31.05
CA LEU A 62 -27.43 4.58 31.54
C LEU A 62 -27.25 4.21 33.00
N ASP A 63 -27.52 5.18 33.87
CA ASP A 63 -27.62 4.99 35.31
C ASP A 63 -28.79 4.03 35.58
N ARG A 64 -28.46 2.75 35.61
CA ARG A 64 -29.33 1.71 36.11
C ARG A 64 -28.61 1.20 37.35
N PHE A 65 -29.23 1.45 38.50
CA PHE A 65 -28.80 1.09 39.85
C PHE A 65 -27.99 2.16 40.59
N GLY A 66 -28.72 3.14 41.13
CA GLY A 66 -28.28 4.11 42.15
C GLY A 66 -29.47 4.77 42.82
#